data_AF-A0A4Y3PM84-F1
#
_entry.id   AF-A0A4Y3PM84-F1
#
_cell.length_a   1.000
_cell.length_b   1.000
_cell.length_c   1.000
_cell.angle_alpha   90.00
_cell.angle_beta   90.00
_cell.angle_gamma   90.00
#
_symmetry.space_group_name_H-M   'P 1'
#
loop_
_entity.id
_entity.type
_entity.pdbx_description
1 polymer ?
#
loop_
_entity_poly.entity_id
_entity_poly.type
_entity_poly.pdbx_seq_one_letter_code
_entity_poly.pdbx_strand_id
1 'polypeptide(L)'
;MSAFSQFDVLFLAHLIGDYLLQTEWMAKYKAQQWRPLLAHCFVYTLVVGIVAFLFLPGGLSWWAIGLIFVSHVILDRRGFVGFWYRRVMGVTDEKSKWLMIMVDQIFHLIILAAAVSISA
;
A
#
# COMPACT_ATOMS: atom_id res chain seq x y z
N MET A 1 -27.76 4.47 1.80
CA MET A 1 -26.58 4.56 0.90
C MET A 1 -25.42 5.07 1.75
N SER A 2 -24.29 4.37 1.79
CA SER A 2 -23.08 4.95 2.39
C SER A 2 -22.62 6.12 1.51
N ALA A 3 -22.17 7.22 2.12
CA ALA A 3 -21.64 8.36 1.36
C ALA A 3 -20.32 8.03 0.64
N PHE A 4 -19.64 6.95 1.05
CA PHE A 4 -18.36 6.49 0.54
C PHE A 4 -18.50 5.17 -0.21
N SER A 5 -17.75 5.03 -1.31
CA SER A 5 -17.57 3.75 -2.00
C SER A 5 -16.62 2.83 -1.20
N GLN A 6 -16.59 1.53 -1.56
CA GLN A 6 -15.65 0.59 -0.95
C GLN A 6 -14.19 1.04 -1.16
N PHE A 7 -13.87 1.58 -2.34
CA PHE A 7 -12.55 2.11 -2.64
C PHE A 7 -12.19 3.30 -1.75
N ASP A 8 -13.10 4.26 -1.55
CA ASP A 8 -12.84 5.43 -0.71
C ASP A 8 -12.51 5.04 0.73
N VAL A 9 -13.21 4.04 1.26
CA VAL A 9 -12.98 3.51 2.60
C VAL A 9 -11.59 2.85 2.70
N LEU A 10 -11.21 2.02 1.72
CA LEU A 10 -9.90 1.39 1.71
C LEU A 10 -8.77 2.38 1.42
N PHE A 11 -9.02 3.42 0.64
CA PHE A 11 -8.08 4.51 0.40
C PHE A 11 -7.71 5.22 1.72
N LEU A 12 -8.71 5.56 2.54
CA LEU A 12 -8.47 6.12 3.87
C LEU A 12 -7.73 5.13 4.79
N ALA A 13 -8.11 3.85 4.77
CA ALA A 13 -7.42 2.81 5.53
C ALA A 13 -5.93 2.71 5.15
N HIS A 14 -5.63 2.81 3.85
CA HIS A 14 -4.28 2.82 3.33
C HIS A 14 -3.48 4.02 3.85
N LEU A 15 -4.03 5.24 3.80
CA LEU A 15 -3.34 6.41 4.32
C LEU A 15 -3.07 6.29 5.83
N ILE A 16 -4.01 5.73 6.59
CA ILE A 16 -3.84 5.49 8.03
C ILE A 16 -2.71 4.47 8.28
N GLY A 17 -2.74 3.34 7.56
CA GLY A 17 -1.75 2.27 7.72
C GLY A 17 -0.34 2.68 7.27
N ASP A 18 -0.24 3.34 6.12
CA ASP A 18 1.04 3.60 5.46
C ASP A 18 1.74 4.87 5.96
N TYR A 19 0.97 5.84 6.48
CA TYR A 19 1.51 7.11 7.00
C TYR A 19 1.34 7.28 8.50
N LEU A 20 0.12 7.19 9.03
CA LEU A 20 -0.13 7.54 10.44
C LEU A 20 0.42 6.49 11.41
N LEU A 21 0.35 5.22 11.04
CA LEU A 21 0.80 4.09 11.88
C LEU A 21 2.18 3.57 11.48
N GLN A 22 2.78 4.08 10.41
CA GLN A 22 4.14 3.76 10.03
C GLN A 22 5.14 4.52 10.91
N THR A 23 5.89 3.79 11.72
CA THR A 23 6.96 4.37 12.55
C THR A 23 8.18 4.78 11.73
N GLU A 24 9.02 5.67 12.28
CA GLU A 24 10.29 6.05 11.64
C GLU A 24 11.19 4.83 11.37
N TRP A 25 11.24 3.87 12.30
CA TRP A 25 12.00 2.63 12.12
C TRP A 25 11.54 1.83 10.90
N MET A 26 10.23 1.72 10.70
CA MET A 26 9.66 1.08 9.51
C MET A 26 10.05 1.84 8.25
N ALA A 27 9.75 3.14 8.21
CA ALA A 27 9.98 3.99 7.04
C ALA A 27 11.45 4.01 6.58
N LYS A 28 12.39 4.08 7.54
CA LYS A 28 13.82 4.20 7.28
C LYS A 28 14.44 2.91 6.76
N TYR A 29 13.97 1.75 7.23
CA TYR A 29 14.66 0.48 7.01
C TYR A 29 13.87 -0.55 6.19
N LYS A 30 12.58 -0.35 5.89
CA LYS A 30 11.75 -1.34 5.15
C LYS A 30 12.31 -1.73 3.78
N ALA A 31 12.94 -0.78 3.10
CA ALA A 31 13.53 -1.05 1.78
C ALA A 31 14.76 -1.96 1.84
N GLN A 32 15.48 -2.01 2.97
CA GLN A 32 16.74 -2.76 3.08
C GLN A 32 16.63 -3.99 4.00
N GLN A 33 15.80 -3.94 5.04
CA GLN A 33 15.72 -4.98 6.07
C GLN A 33 14.33 -5.63 6.13
N TRP A 34 14.30 -6.96 6.30
CA TRP A 34 13.05 -7.73 6.33
C TRP A 34 12.18 -7.50 7.57
N ARG A 35 12.79 -7.32 8.75
CA ARG A 35 12.04 -7.09 10.00
C ARG A 35 11.15 -5.84 9.96
N PRO A 36 11.68 -4.64 9.64
CA PRO A 36 10.85 -3.43 9.54
C PRO A 36 9.83 -3.51 8.42
N LEU A 37 10.19 -4.15 7.30
CA LEU A 37 9.26 -4.38 6.20
C LEU A 37 8.06 -5.23 6.62
N LEU A 38 8.30 -6.42 7.16
CA LEU A 38 7.23 -7.33 7.53
C LEU A 38 6.38 -6.78 8.68
N ALA A 39 6.99 -6.09 9.64
CA ALA A 39 6.25 -5.40 10.69
C ALA A 39 5.32 -4.34 10.11
N HIS A 40 5.80 -3.54 9.17
CA HIS A 40 5.00 -2.52 8.49
C HIS A 40 3.88 -3.14 7.65
N CYS A 41 4.19 -4.10 6.76
CA CYS A 41 3.19 -4.78 5.94
C CYS A 41 2.11 -5.47 6.79
N PHE A 42 2.49 -6.02 7.94
CA PHE A 42 1.54 -6.61 8.89
C PHE A 42 0.62 -5.55 9.50
N VAL A 43 1.17 -4.45 10.04
CA VAL A 43 0.37 -3.35 10.59
C VAL A 43 -0.55 -2.76 9.53
N TYR A 44 -0.04 -2.48 8.35
CA TYR A 44 -0.80 -1.97 7.21
C TYR A 44 -1.97 -2.90 6.85
N THR A 45 -1.68 -4.18 6.64
CA THR A 45 -2.70 -5.17 6.24
C THR A 45 -3.73 -5.38 7.33
N LEU A 46 -3.33 -5.33 8.60
CA LEU A 46 -4.24 -5.40 9.73
C LEU A 46 -5.20 -4.20 9.75
N VAL A 47 -4.70 -2.99 9.52
CA VAL A 47 -5.53 -1.77 9.44
C VAL A 47 -6.53 -1.87 8.29
N VAL A 48 -6.06 -2.21 7.09
CA VAL A 48 -6.92 -2.38 5.91
C VAL A 48 -7.96 -3.48 6.13
N GLY A 49 -7.56 -4.62 6.69
CA GLY A 49 -8.45 -5.74 6.99
C GLY A 49 -9.51 -5.41 8.04
N ILE A 50 -9.13 -4.72 9.14
CA ILE A 50 -10.09 -4.27 10.17
C ILE A 50 -11.07 -3.26 9.59
N VAL A 51 -10.59 -2.25 8.86
CA VAL A 51 -11.47 -1.25 8.24
C VAL A 51 -12.39 -1.91 7.22
N ALA A 52 -11.87 -2.83 6.39
CA ALA A 52 -12.69 -3.61 5.47
C ALA A 52 -13.79 -4.39 6.20
N PHE A 53 -13.45 -5.12 7.26
CA PHE A 53 -14.39 -5.92 8.04
C PHE A 53 -15.51 -5.06 8.66
N LEU A 54 -15.18 -3.85 9.14
CA LEU A 54 -16.15 -2.98 9.82
C LEU A 54 -17.05 -2.20 8.87
N PHE A 55 -16.54 -1.80 7.70
CA PHE A 55 -17.19 -0.79 6.86
C PHE A 55 -17.55 -1.27 5.44
N LEU A 56 -17.01 -2.38 4.94
CA LEU A 56 -17.38 -2.94 3.64
C LEU A 56 -18.41 -4.06 3.82
N PRO A 57 -19.59 -3.98 3.16
CA PRO A 57 -20.51 -5.11 3.09
C PRO A 57 -19.81 -6.33 2.49
N GLY A 58 -19.75 -7.44 3.23
CA GLY A 58 -19.04 -8.67 2.81
C GLY A 58 -17.52 -8.68 3.06
N GLY A 59 -16.94 -7.56 3.48
CA GLY A 59 -15.50 -7.45 3.74
C GLY A 59 -14.63 -7.62 2.49
N LEU A 60 -13.35 -7.95 2.71
CA LEU A 60 -12.42 -8.34 1.64
C LEU A 60 -12.28 -9.87 1.62
N SER A 61 -12.17 -10.44 0.41
CA SER A 61 -11.86 -11.86 0.27
C SER A 61 -10.45 -12.19 0.78
N TRP A 62 -10.21 -13.44 1.18
CA TRP A 62 -8.87 -13.90 1.57
C TRP A 62 -7.83 -13.69 0.46
N TRP A 63 -8.24 -13.83 -0.81
CA TRP A 63 -7.38 -13.56 -1.97
C TRP A 63 -7.02 -12.08 -2.08
N ALA A 64 -7.96 -11.18 -1.82
CA ALA A 64 -7.71 -9.75 -1.80
C ALA A 64 -6.77 -9.33 -0.67
N ILE A 65 -6.95 -9.88 0.54
CA ILE A 65 -6.02 -9.65 1.66
C ILE A 65 -4.60 -10.14 1.31
N GLY A 66 -4.50 -11.34 0.73
CA GLY A 66 -3.23 -11.89 0.26
C GLY A 66 -2.56 -11.04 -0.81
N LEU A 67 -3.33 -10.56 -1.80
CA LEU A 67 -2.86 -9.65 -2.85
C LEU A 67 -2.29 -8.36 -2.24
N ILE A 68 -3.04 -7.74 -1.34
CA ILE A 68 -2.63 -6.51 -0.65
C ILE A 68 -1.32 -6.73 0.09
N PHE A 69 -1.24 -7.73 0.98
CA PHE A 69 -0.03 -7.99 1.77
C PHE A 69 1.20 -8.27 0.89
N VAL A 70 1.08 -9.19 -0.07
CA VAL A 70 2.20 -9.61 -0.93
C VAL A 70 2.68 -8.46 -1.80
N SER A 71 1.75 -7.70 -2.40
CA SER A 71 2.11 -6.53 -3.21
C SER A 71 2.80 -5.45 -2.37
N HIS A 72 2.34 -5.19 -1.13
CA HIS A 72 2.95 -4.21 -0.22
C HIS A 72 4.40 -4.58 0.07
N VAL A 73 4.66 -5.86 0.37
CA VAL A 73 6.03 -6.38 0.56
C VAL A 73 6.90 -6.14 -0.68
N ILE A 74 6.38 -6.35 -1.89
CA ILE A 74 7.13 -6.18 -3.14
C ILE A 74 7.41 -4.70 -3.44
N LEU A 75 6.39 -3.84 -3.32
CA LEU A 75 6.48 -2.41 -3.61
C LEU A 75 7.44 -1.71 -2.65
N ASP A 76 7.31 -1.98 -1.34
CA ASP A 76 8.11 -1.34 -0.29
C ASP A 76 9.59 -1.73 -0.27
N ARG A 77 9.96 -2.85 -0.91
CA ARG A 77 11.38 -3.16 -1.20
C ARG A 77 12.00 -2.20 -2.20
N ARG A 78 11.22 -1.33 -2.84
CA ARG A 78 11.62 -0.29 -3.81
C ARG A 78 12.35 -0.79 -5.06
N GLY A 79 12.47 -2.11 -5.25
CA GLY A 79 13.07 -2.68 -6.45
C GLY A 79 12.25 -2.36 -7.69
N PHE A 80 10.97 -2.75 -7.67
CA PHE A 80 10.02 -2.47 -8.76
C PHE A 80 9.79 -0.97 -8.95
N VAL A 81 9.45 -0.24 -7.88
CA VAL A 81 9.21 1.20 -7.94
C VAL A 81 10.44 1.95 -8.44
N GLY A 82 11.63 1.60 -7.95
CA GLY A 82 12.89 2.20 -8.40
C GLY A 82 13.23 1.89 -9.85
N PHE A 83 12.89 0.69 -10.34
CA PHE A 83 12.97 0.36 -11.77
C PHE A 83 12.02 1.25 -12.57
N TRP A 84 10.75 1.35 -12.17
CA TRP A 84 9.75 2.15 -12.87
C TRP A 84 10.14 3.63 -12.92
N TYR A 85 10.48 4.19 -11.76
CA TYR A 85 10.90 5.58 -11.59
C TYR A 85 12.11 5.94 -12.48
N ARG A 86 13.12 5.07 -12.58
CA ARG A 86 14.32 5.35 -13.39
C ARG A 86 14.17 5.00 -14.86
N ARG A 87 13.52 3.87 -15.18
CA ARG A 87 13.52 3.29 -16.53
C ARG A 87 12.28 3.64 -17.34
N VAL A 88 11.12 3.70 -16.70
CA VAL A 88 9.86 4.03 -17.39
C VAL A 88 9.66 5.54 -17.40
N MET A 89 9.85 6.20 -16.25
CA MET A 89 9.67 7.65 -16.14
C MET A 89 10.91 8.45 -16.51
N GLY A 90 12.07 7.79 -16.66
CA GLY A 90 13.32 8.45 -17.05
C GLY A 90 13.83 9.48 -16.05
N VAL A 91 13.47 9.38 -14.76
CA VAL A 91 13.86 10.38 -13.77
C VAL A 91 15.34 10.24 -13.42
N THR A 92 16.11 11.28 -13.70
CA THR A 92 17.56 11.35 -13.48
C THR A 92 17.95 12.27 -12.32
N ASP A 93 17.06 13.18 -11.91
CA ASP A 93 17.32 14.12 -10.81
C ASP A 93 17.00 13.50 -9.44
N GLU A 94 17.98 13.54 -8.54
CA GLU A 94 17.82 13.09 -7.16
C GLU A 94 16.95 14.02 -6.30
N LYS A 95 16.70 15.26 -6.73
CA LYS A 95 15.79 16.18 -6.02
C LYS A 95 14.32 15.74 -6.13
N SER A 96 14.00 14.88 -7.09
CA SER A 96 12.65 14.35 -7.32
C SER A 96 12.27 13.16 -6.43
N LYS A 97 12.89 13.00 -5.25
CA LYS A 97 12.57 11.90 -4.30
C LYS A 97 11.10 11.84 -3.90
N TRP A 98 10.41 12.99 -3.86
CA TRP A 98 8.96 13.04 -3.60
C TRP A 98 8.16 12.31 -4.69
N LEU A 99 8.60 12.38 -5.95
CA LEU A 99 7.95 11.72 -7.07
C LEU A 99 8.08 10.20 -6.96
N MET A 100 9.22 9.69 -6.47
CA MET A 100 9.36 8.26 -6.18
C MET A 100 8.36 7.80 -5.11
N ILE A 101 8.08 8.62 -4.10
CA ILE A 101 7.03 8.34 -3.11
C ILE A 101 5.67 8.32 -3.80
N MET A 102 5.35 9.31 -4.66
CA MET A 102 4.06 9.31 -5.35
C MET A 102 3.87 8.09 -6.25
N VAL A 103 4.90 7.67 -6.99
CA VAL A 103 4.85 6.45 -7.82
C VAL A 103 4.56 5.22 -6.97
N ASP A 104 5.27 5.09 -5.84
CA ASP A 104 5.05 4.02 -4.86
C ASP A 104 3.58 3.97 -4.40
N GLN A 105 3.04 5.10 -3.96
CA GLN A 105 1.67 5.19 -3.45
C GLN A 105 0.62 4.90 -4.53
N ILE A 106 0.80 5.41 -5.75
CA ILE A 106 -0.13 5.14 -6.86
C ILE A 106 -0.20 3.64 -7.16
N PHE A 107 0.91 2.90 -7.10
CA PHE A 107 0.86 1.44 -7.25
C PHE A 107 0.09 0.77 -6.12
N HIS A 108 0.24 1.21 -4.87
CA HIS A 108 -0.58 0.70 -3.76
C HIS A 108 -2.08 0.97 -3.98
N LEU A 109 -2.45 2.14 -4.51
CA LEU A 109 -3.86 2.44 -4.82
C LEU A 109 -4.41 1.57 -5.95
N ILE A 110 -3.61 1.28 -6.98
CA ILE A 110 -3.98 0.35 -8.05
C ILE A 110 -4.26 -1.05 -7.48
N ILE A 111 -3.43 -1.52 -6.55
CA ILE A 111 -3.65 -2.79 -5.85
C ILE A 111 -4.97 -2.77 -5.08
N LEU A 112 -5.28 -1.69 -4.34
CA LEU A 112 -6.55 -1.59 -3.61
C LEU A 112 -7.75 -1.64 -4.55
N ALA A 113 -7.69 -0.94 -5.69
CA ALA A 113 -8.73 -1.00 -6.71
C ALA A 113 -8.92 -2.43 -7.25
N ALA A 114 -7.82 -3.15 -7.50
CA ALA A 114 -7.87 -4.56 -7.91
C ALA A 114 -8.46 -5.45 -6.81
N ALA A 115 -8.07 -5.23 -5.54
CA ALA A 115 -8.54 -5.98 -4.39
C ALA A 115 -10.06 -5.82 -4.16
N VAL A 116 -10.60 -4.62 -4.37
CA VAL A 116 -12.05 -4.37 -4.37
C VAL A 116 -12.71 -5.14 -5.52
N SER A 117 -12.14 -5.06 -6.73
CA SER A 117 -12.72 -5.68 -7.93
C SER A 117 -12.83 -7.20 -7.86
N ILE A 118 -11.92 -7.87 -7.14
CA ILE A 118 -11.96 -9.33 -6.94
C ILE A 118 -12.72 -9.76 -5.67
N SER A 119 -13.16 -8.80 -4.85
CA SER A 119 -13.99 -9.06 -3.67
C SER A 119 -15.46 -8.69 -3.88
N ALA A 120 -15.76 -8.00 -4.99
CA ALA A 120 -17.11 -7.63 -5.42
C ALA A 120 -17.87 -8.83 -6.01
#